data_AF-A0A428UKT2-F1
#
_entry.id   AF-A0A428UKT2-F1
#
_cell.length_a   1.000
_cell.length_b   1.000
_cell.length_c   1.000
_cell.angle_alpha   90.00
_cell.angle_beta   90.00
_cell.angle_gamma   90.00
#
_symmetry.space_group_name_H-M   'P 1'
#
loop_
_entity.id
_entity.type
_entity.pdbx_description
1 polymer ?
#
loop_
_entity_poly.entity_id
_entity_poly.type
_entity_poly.pdbx_seq_one_letter_code
_entity_poly.pdbx_strand_id
1 'polypeptide(L)'
;MSGNEATPQPPNLPPLDPGSEMLLSTHIRDPHNSISYLLYEFRPIVFPAGYGYPGSDRETVWVDQLLAEPALIEASMAIGLKYTPRHRSPWTSREADIRKCMAISMINKRLNTAAGLSDGMLGAVFTLAFAERLASDERALDVHIQGLAQMIRLRRAAGITQVPSCDSIGQAITSTNGSHEKLMQALRNENNPTSMDVSRIINGISQLRKALDEFNTTKIPPRRDFLSIEHQVDCLQLEVEVVLGSDDQYIRTLRFALQLFLLLSWLSKPDTDFGILAEELRYSLSKPRVRLCSSVEPTIWQFFVGAVAAEKSIETRTWYIDRLQRVFDSMQVTKWTEVVQLLDRTFMPDMGLLEKFKVVWQEIGYVGQGRHGKVAEGSGYSW
;
A
#
# COMPACT_ATOMS: atom_id res chain seq x y z
N MET A 1 -29.58 -5.83 37.13
CA MET A 1 -28.88 -6.89 36.39
C MET A 1 -28.03 -6.19 35.34
N SER A 2 -26.75 -5.97 35.65
CA SER A 2 -25.82 -5.18 34.85
C SER A 2 -24.75 -6.12 34.31
N GLY A 3 -24.75 -6.35 33.00
CA GLY A 3 -23.73 -7.13 32.31
C GLY A 3 -22.56 -6.22 31.94
N ASN A 4 -21.43 -6.39 32.63
CA ASN A 4 -20.16 -5.80 32.22
C ASN A 4 -19.64 -6.59 31.00
N GLU A 5 -19.69 -6.00 29.81
CA GLU A 5 -18.90 -6.47 28.68
C GLU A 5 -17.45 -6.00 28.89
N ALA A 6 -16.58 -6.97 29.15
CA ALA A 6 -15.16 -6.75 29.31
C ALA A 6 -14.52 -6.38 27.96
N THR A 7 -13.98 -5.17 27.88
CA THR A 7 -13.03 -4.76 26.84
C THR A 7 -11.88 -5.76 26.76
N PRO A 8 -11.54 -6.32 25.58
CA PRO A 8 -10.41 -7.24 25.46
C PRO A 8 -9.10 -6.48 25.70
N GLN A 9 -8.34 -6.90 26.71
CA GLN A 9 -6.97 -6.45 26.92
C GLN A 9 -6.09 -6.87 25.72
N PRO A 10 -5.16 -6.01 25.27
CA PRO A 10 -4.16 -6.43 24.31
C PRO A 10 -3.31 -7.55 24.93
N PRO A 11 -3.01 -8.65 24.22
CA PRO A 11 -2.12 -9.67 24.75
C PRO A 11 -0.75 -9.03 25.01
N ASN A 12 -0.21 -9.27 26.21
CA ASN A 12 1.17 -8.94 26.54
C ASN A 12 2.07 -9.50 25.45
N LEU A 13 2.78 -8.61 24.74
CA LEU A 13 3.81 -9.00 23.79
C LEU A 13 4.88 -9.79 24.55
N PRO A 14 5.17 -11.05 24.18
CA PRO A 14 6.26 -11.78 24.79
C PRO A 14 7.58 -11.06 24.49
N PRO A 15 8.56 -11.08 25.43
CA PRO A 15 9.87 -10.51 25.19
C PRO A 15 10.55 -11.23 24.01
N LEU A 16 11.35 -10.48 23.26
CA LEU A 16 12.17 -10.92 22.11
C LEU A 16 12.81 -12.30 22.39
N ASP A 17 12.46 -13.29 21.57
CA ASP A 17 13.24 -14.51 21.51
C ASP A 17 14.53 -14.22 20.71
N PRO A 18 15.73 -14.41 21.28
CA PRO A 18 17.00 -14.39 20.54
C PRO A 18 17.03 -15.35 19.32
N GLY A 19 16.01 -16.22 19.16
CA GLY A 19 15.78 -17.06 18.00
C GLY A 19 15.54 -16.35 16.65
N SER A 20 15.27 -15.04 16.58
CA SER A 20 14.99 -14.36 15.30
C SER A 20 16.18 -14.41 14.32
N GLU A 21 17.41 -14.30 14.84
CA GLU A 21 18.65 -14.48 14.07
C GLU A 21 18.94 -15.97 13.78
N MET A 22 18.49 -16.86 14.68
CA MET A 22 18.72 -18.31 14.61
C MET A 22 17.75 -19.03 13.65
N LEU A 23 16.55 -18.49 13.43
CA LEU A 23 15.55 -19.01 12.48
C LEU A 23 15.98 -18.89 11.02
N LEU A 24 16.94 -18.00 10.74
CA LEU A 24 17.48 -17.74 9.41
C LEU A 24 18.85 -18.41 9.18
N SER A 25 19.45 -18.97 10.24
CA SER A 25 20.79 -19.59 10.21
C SER A 25 20.79 -21.10 9.99
N THR A 26 19.63 -21.75 9.84
CA THR A 26 19.54 -23.20 9.67
C THR A 26 19.87 -23.65 8.24
N HIS A 27 20.59 -24.76 8.14
CA HIS A 27 21.05 -25.38 6.88
C HIS A 27 19.90 -25.88 5.98
N ILE A 28 18.67 -25.93 6.51
CA ILE A 28 17.42 -26.23 5.82
C ILE A 28 16.51 -25.01 6.01
N ARG A 29 16.25 -24.29 4.92
CA ARG A 29 15.41 -23.10 4.89
C ARG A 29 13.94 -23.54 4.93
N ASP A 30 13.33 -23.43 6.10
CA ASP A 30 11.91 -23.76 6.30
C ASP A 30 11.04 -22.58 5.82
N PRO A 31 10.10 -22.78 4.87
CA PRO A 31 9.15 -21.74 4.46
C PRO A 31 8.31 -21.22 5.63
N HIS A 32 7.99 -22.03 6.63
CA HIS A 32 7.21 -21.61 7.80
C HIS A 32 7.97 -20.60 8.68
N ASN A 33 9.29 -20.78 8.83
CA ASN A 33 10.14 -19.79 9.54
C ASN A 33 10.18 -18.46 8.79
N SER A 34 10.27 -18.50 7.46
CA SER A 34 10.26 -17.30 6.61
C SER A 34 8.95 -16.54 6.72
N ILE A 35 7.83 -17.26 6.65
CA ILE A 35 6.47 -16.72 6.82
C ILE A 35 6.30 -16.12 8.23
N SER A 36 6.80 -16.81 9.26
CA SER A 36 6.72 -16.33 10.64
C SER A 36 7.53 -15.04 10.84
N TYR A 37 8.72 -14.96 10.25
CA TYR A 37 9.51 -13.73 10.22
C TYR A 37 8.77 -12.57 9.54
N LEU A 38 8.21 -12.81 8.35
CA LEU A 38 7.45 -11.80 7.61
C LEU A 38 6.24 -11.29 8.40
N LEU A 39 5.50 -12.20 9.05
CA LEU A 39 4.37 -11.86 9.89
C LEU A 39 4.78 -11.17 11.19
N TYR A 40 5.97 -11.44 11.72
CA TYR A 40 6.47 -10.76 12.91
C TYR A 40 6.83 -9.30 12.60
N GLU A 41 7.63 -9.07 11.55
CA GLU A 41 8.13 -7.74 11.21
C GLU A 41 7.09 -6.87 10.50
N PHE A 42 6.26 -7.47 9.64
CA PHE A 42 5.47 -6.74 8.66
C PHE A 42 3.96 -6.96 8.77
N ARG A 43 3.43 -7.51 9.87
CA ARG A 43 1.98 -7.70 10.02
C ARG A 43 1.15 -6.45 9.70
N PRO A 44 1.52 -5.24 10.19
CA PRO A 44 0.75 -4.03 9.88
C PRO A 44 0.76 -3.67 8.39
N ILE A 45 1.80 -4.09 7.67
CA ILE A 45 1.99 -3.83 6.24
C ILE A 45 1.21 -4.85 5.41
N VAL A 46 1.24 -6.13 5.82
CA VAL A 46 0.49 -7.22 5.19
C VAL A 46 -1.02 -7.08 5.42
N PHE A 47 -1.42 -6.69 6.64
CA PHE A 47 -2.81 -6.53 7.04
C PHE A 47 -3.09 -5.12 7.57
N PRO A 48 -3.03 -4.09 6.72
CA PRO A 48 -3.13 -2.70 7.14
C PRO A 48 -4.50 -2.31 7.68
N ALA A 49 -5.55 -3.06 7.33
CA ALA A 49 -6.87 -2.90 7.96
C ALA A 49 -6.94 -3.48 9.39
N GLY A 50 -5.94 -4.27 9.81
CA GLY A 50 -5.81 -4.85 11.15
C GLY A 50 -6.59 -6.14 11.41
N TYR A 51 -7.12 -6.78 10.36
CA TYR A 51 -7.90 -8.02 10.48
C TYR A 51 -7.09 -9.31 10.33
N GLY A 52 -5.79 -9.23 10.06
CA GLY A 52 -4.91 -10.39 10.05
C GLY A 52 -4.21 -10.53 11.39
N TYR A 53 -4.93 -10.91 12.43
CA TYR A 53 -4.36 -11.28 13.74
C TYR A 53 -4.02 -12.79 13.77
N PRO A 54 -3.10 -13.23 14.65
CA PRO A 54 -2.71 -14.63 14.80
C PRO A 54 -3.90 -15.61 14.76
N GLY A 55 -3.92 -16.48 13.74
CA GLY A 55 -4.94 -17.52 13.57
C GLY A 55 -6.26 -17.07 12.92
N SER A 56 -6.33 -15.84 12.41
CA SER A 56 -7.46 -15.37 11.61
C SER A 56 -7.54 -16.04 10.23
N ASP A 57 -8.74 -16.16 9.67
CA ASP A 57 -8.94 -16.68 8.30
C ASP A 57 -8.09 -15.95 7.25
N ARG A 58 -7.88 -14.64 7.44
CA ARG A 58 -7.05 -13.83 6.51
C ARG A 58 -5.59 -14.17 6.58
N GLU A 59 -5.09 -14.46 7.78
CA GLU A 59 -3.73 -14.96 7.93
C GLU A 59 -3.57 -16.33 7.28
N THR A 60 -4.52 -17.25 7.51
CA THR A 60 -4.50 -18.56 6.87
C THR A 60 -4.46 -18.45 5.35
N VAL A 61 -5.35 -17.65 4.74
CA VAL A 61 -5.36 -17.44 3.29
C VAL A 61 -4.05 -16.85 2.79
N TRP A 62 -3.47 -15.89 3.52
CA TRP A 62 -2.18 -15.29 3.15
C TRP A 62 -1.01 -16.28 3.24
N VAL A 63 -0.97 -17.09 4.31
CA VAL A 63 0.02 -18.15 4.52
C VAL A 63 -0.07 -19.20 3.42
N ASP A 64 -1.29 -19.66 3.10
CA ASP A 64 -1.52 -20.66 2.05
C ASP A 64 -1.05 -20.16 0.68
N GLN A 65 -1.26 -18.87 0.38
CA GLN A 65 -0.79 -18.27 -0.87
C GLN A 65 0.75 -18.21 -0.96
N LEU A 66 1.43 -17.89 0.13
CA LEU A 66 2.90 -17.92 0.17
C LEU A 66 3.45 -19.34 0.05
N LEU A 67 2.87 -20.29 0.79
CA LEU A 67 3.27 -21.70 0.72
C LEU A 67 3.05 -22.30 -0.67
N ALA A 68 2.02 -21.84 -1.39
CA ALA A 68 1.74 -22.26 -2.76
C ALA A 68 2.81 -21.79 -3.77
N GLU A 69 3.57 -20.73 -3.48
CA GLU A 69 4.62 -20.25 -4.38
C GLU A 69 5.95 -19.93 -3.66
N PRO A 70 6.91 -20.88 -3.68
CA PRO A 70 8.23 -20.68 -3.07
C PRO A 70 8.98 -19.45 -3.61
N ALA A 71 8.84 -19.11 -4.89
CA ALA A 71 9.51 -17.94 -5.45
C ALA A 71 9.03 -16.63 -4.80
N LEU A 72 7.75 -16.59 -4.39
CA LEU A 72 7.17 -15.43 -3.72
C LEU A 72 7.69 -15.30 -2.28
N ILE A 73 7.88 -16.42 -1.57
CA ILE A 73 8.52 -16.41 -0.25
C ILE A 73 9.93 -15.84 -0.36
N GLU A 74 10.74 -16.35 -1.29
CA GLU A 74 12.13 -15.90 -1.44
C GLU A 74 12.22 -14.42 -1.85
N ALA A 75 11.34 -13.96 -2.76
CA ALA A 75 11.27 -12.55 -3.13
C ALA A 75 10.85 -11.66 -1.95
N SER A 76 9.86 -12.09 -1.16
CA SER A 76 9.37 -11.35 0.02
C SER A 76 10.44 -11.27 1.11
N MET A 77 11.15 -12.38 1.38
CA MET A 77 12.26 -12.43 2.32
C MET A 77 13.42 -11.55 1.88
N ALA A 78 13.73 -11.49 0.59
CA ALA A 78 14.78 -10.61 0.08
C ALA A 78 14.52 -9.15 0.45
N ILE A 79 13.29 -8.67 0.24
CA ILE A 79 12.89 -7.31 0.62
C ILE A 79 12.88 -7.16 2.13
N GLY A 80 12.27 -8.11 2.83
CA GLY A 80 12.15 -8.08 4.28
C GLY A 80 13.51 -7.91 4.95
N LEU A 81 14.48 -8.74 4.58
CA LEU A 81 15.83 -8.68 5.14
C LEU A 81 16.61 -7.43 4.73
N LYS A 82 16.44 -6.96 3.48
CA LYS A 82 17.18 -5.78 2.98
C LYS A 82 16.69 -4.48 3.63
N TYR A 83 15.38 -4.37 3.81
CA TYR A 83 14.72 -3.11 4.17
C TYR A 83 14.18 -3.08 5.60
N THR A 84 14.26 -4.15 6.39
CA THR A 84 13.98 -4.09 7.84
C THR A 84 15.08 -3.29 8.55
N PRO A 85 14.80 -2.11 9.10
CA PRO A 85 15.87 -1.32 9.71
C PRO A 85 16.30 -1.85 11.07
N ARG A 86 15.46 -2.65 11.76
CA ARG A 86 15.78 -3.26 13.07
C ARG A 86 16.96 -4.23 13.03
N HIS A 87 17.21 -4.86 11.89
CA HIS A 87 18.16 -5.96 11.74
C HIS A 87 19.19 -5.71 10.62
N ARG A 88 19.48 -4.44 10.29
CA ARG A 88 20.47 -4.14 9.25
C ARG A 88 21.87 -4.54 9.70
N SER A 89 22.40 -5.58 9.09
CA SER A 89 23.78 -6.02 9.23
C SER A 89 24.33 -6.41 7.86
N PRO A 90 25.67 -6.46 7.69
CA PRO A 90 26.27 -6.98 6.46
C PRO A 90 25.78 -8.40 6.13
N TRP A 91 25.47 -9.20 7.16
CA TRP A 91 24.94 -10.55 7.00
C TRP A 91 23.51 -10.55 6.47
N THR A 92 22.58 -9.75 7.03
CA THR A 92 21.19 -9.69 6.53
C THR A 92 21.13 -9.13 5.11
N SER A 93 22.00 -8.18 4.76
CA SER A 93 22.12 -7.70 3.37
C SER A 93 22.59 -8.81 2.42
N ARG A 94 23.61 -9.59 2.81
CA ARG A 94 24.09 -10.70 1.98
C ARG A 94 23.01 -11.78 1.82
N GLU A 95 22.32 -12.10 2.90
CA GLU A 95 21.25 -13.08 2.87
C GLU A 95 20.09 -12.61 1.99
N ALA A 96 19.71 -11.32 2.06
CA ALA A 96 18.73 -10.73 1.14
C ALA A 96 19.11 -10.91 -0.34
N ASP A 97 20.38 -10.69 -0.69
CA ASP A 97 20.87 -10.85 -2.06
C ASP A 97 20.82 -12.34 -2.50
N ILE A 98 21.11 -13.28 -1.59
CA ILE A 98 20.95 -14.73 -1.83
C ILE A 98 19.48 -15.08 -2.09
N ARG A 99 18.56 -14.58 -1.26
CA ARG A 99 17.10 -14.79 -1.39
C ARG A 99 16.58 -14.26 -2.72
N LYS A 100 17.03 -13.07 -3.14
CA LYS A 100 16.73 -12.50 -4.46
C LYS A 100 17.19 -13.41 -5.61
N CYS A 101 18.44 -13.90 -5.56
CA CYS A 101 18.97 -14.82 -6.56
C CYS A 101 18.17 -16.14 -6.64
N MET A 102 17.73 -16.67 -5.49
CA MET A 102 16.89 -17.87 -5.43
C MET A 102 15.54 -17.64 -6.10
N ALA A 103 14.86 -16.53 -5.78
CA ALA A 103 13.59 -16.17 -6.42
C ALA A 103 13.74 -16.10 -7.95
N ILE A 104 14.76 -15.40 -8.44
CA ILE A 104 15.06 -15.28 -9.88
C ILE A 104 15.31 -16.65 -10.51
N SER A 105 16.10 -17.52 -9.87
CA SER A 105 16.36 -18.88 -10.35
C SER A 105 15.08 -19.71 -10.45
N MET A 106 14.20 -19.63 -9.45
CA MET A 106 12.93 -20.32 -9.42
C MET A 106 11.95 -19.83 -10.50
N ILE A 107 11.92 -18.51 -10.75
CA ILE A 107 11.16 -17.88 -11.83
C ILE A 107 11.67 -18.38 -13.18
N ASN A 108 12.99 -18.26 -13.43
CA ASN A 108 13.60 -18.61 -14.72
C ASN A 108 13.37 -20.08 -15.11
N LYS A 109 13.38 -21.00 -14.14
CA LYS A 109 13.07 -22.42 -14.37
C LYS A 109 11.65 -22.66 -14.88
N ARG A 110 10.71 -21.74 -14.65
CA ARG A 110 9.28 -21.91 -14.93
C ARG A 110 8.74 -20.97 -16.01
N LEU A 111 9.51 -19.99 -16.51
CA LEU A 111 9.08 -18.98 -17.48
C LEU A 111 8.39 -19.51 -18.74
N ASN A 112 8.75 -20.72 -19.21
CA ASN A 112 8.19 -21.33 -20.42
C ASN A 112 7.16 -22.43 -20.14
N THR A 113 6.61 -22.48 -18.93
CA THR A 113 5.67 -23.52 -18.50
C THR A 113 4.34 -22.90 -18.09
N ALA A 114 3.25 -23.68 -18.13
CA ALA A 114 1.96 -23.25 -17.60
C ALA A 114 2.04 -22.86 -16.11
N ALA A 115 2.90 -23.54 -15.33
CA ALA A 115 3.17 -23.22 -13.93
C ALA A 115 3.85 -21.85 -13.73
N GLY A 116 4.53 -21.34 -14.76
CA GLY A 116 5.11 -19.99 -14.77
C GLY A 116 4.09 -18.87 -14.92
N LEU A 117 2.81 -19.20 -15.11
CA LEU A 117 1.73 -18.23 -15.33
C LEU A 117 0.77 -18.11 -14.13
N SER A 118 1.11 -18.71 -12.98
CA SER A 118 0.31 -18.64 -11.75
C SER A 118 0.29 -17.23 -11.14
N ASP A 119 -0.74 -16.91 -10.33
CA ASP A 119 -0.80 -15.64 -9.59
C ASP A 119 0.38 -15.47 -8.64
N GLY A 120 0.79 -16.53 -7.95
CA GLY A 120 1.97 -16.50 -7.07
C GLY A 120 3.23 -16.14 -7.84
N MET A 121 3.44 -16.69 -9.04
CA MET A 121 4.63 -16.42 -9.85
C MET A 121 4.67 -14.96 -10.30
N LEU A 122 3.54 -14.42 -10.76
CA LEU A 122 3.44 -13.00 -11.10
C LEU A 122 3.65 -12.12 -9.86
N GLY A 123 3.12 -12.52 -8.71
CA GLY A 123 3.37 -11.88 -7.42
C GLY A 123 4.85 -11.84 -7.05
N ALA A 124 5.60 -12.92 -7.32
CA ALA A 124 7.03 -12.99 -7.05
C ALA A 124 7.84 -12.01 -7.94
N VAL A 125 7.56 -12.00 -9.25
CA VAL A 125 8.20 -11.07 -10.20
C VAL A 125 7.86 -9.62 -9.85
N PHE A 126 6.62 -9.36 -9.46
CA PHE A 126 6.18 -8.04 -9.02
C PHE A 126 6.86 -7.59 -7.73
N THR A 127 7.01 -8.49 -6.76
CA THR A 127 7.75 -8.24 -5.52
C THR A 127 9.19 -7.87 -5.85
N LEU A 128 9.87 -8.60 -6.75
CA LEU A 128 11.22 -8.24 -7.21
C LEU A 128 11.26 -6.87 -7.90
N ALA A 129 10.30 -6.56 -8.79
CA ALA A 129 10.22 -5.23 -9.40
C ALA A 129 10.11 -4.12 -8.34
N PHE A 130 9.28 -4.32 -7.31
CA PHE A 130 9.19 -3.38 -6.20
C PHE A 130 10.51 -3.27 -5.41
N ALA A 131 11.24 -4.37 -5.23
CA ALA A 131 12.58 -4.35 -4.63
C ALA A 131 13.57 -3.49 -5.43
N GLU A 132 13.61 -3.64 -6.75
CA GLU A 132 14.49 -2.83 -7.62
C GLU A 132 14.14 -1.35 -7.57
N ARG A 133 12.84 -1.04 -7.49
CA ARG A 133 12.37 0.34 -7.32
C ARG A 133 12.84 0.93 -5.99
N LEU A 134 12.75 0.17 -4.89
CA LEU A 134 13.28 0.61 -3.59
C LEU A 134 14.80 0.79 -3.62
N ALA A 135 15.51 0.01 -4.43
CA ALA A 135 16.95 0.15 -4.65
C ALA A 135 17.33 1.26 -5.65
N SER A 136 16.34 1.89 -6.31
CA SER A 136 16.57 2.82 -7.43
C SER A 136 17.37 2.20 -8.58
N ASP A 137 17.23 0.88 -8.81
CA ASP A 137 17.82 0.18 -9.96
C ASP A 137 16.82 0.14 -11.12
N GLU A 138 16.76 1.24 -11.87
CA GLU A 138 15.84 1.40 -13.00
C GLU A 138 16.03 0.35 -14.11
N ARG A 139 17.26 -0.18 -14.28
CA ARG A 139 17.53 -1.20 -15.30
C ARG A 139 16.96 -2.54 -14.90
N ALA A 140 17.19 -2.97 -13.65
CA ALA A 140 16.63 -4.23 -13.15
C ALA A 140 15.09 -4.14 -13.03
N LEU A 141 14.57 -2.98 -12.62
CA LEU A 141 13.14 -2.69 -12.61
C LEU A 141 12.52 -2.88 -14.00
N ASP A 142 13.09 -2.26 -15.04
CA ASP A 142 12.59 -2.38 -16.43
C ASP A 142 12.56 -3.85 -16.89
N VAL A 143 13.59 -4.65 -16.58
CA VAL A 143 13.61 -6.08 -16.90
C VAL A 143 12.44 -6.82 -16.25
N HIS A 144 12.19 -6.61 -14.96
CA HIS A 144 11.08 -7.28 -14.26
C HIS A 144 9.70 -6.81 -14.77
N ILE A 145 9.53 -5.53 -15.05
CA ILE A 145 8.29 -4.96 -15.59
C ILE A 145 7.99 -5.52 -17.00
N GLN A 146 9.01 -5.64 -17.85
CA GLN A 146 8.87 -6.26 -19.17
C GLN A 146 8.54 -7.75 -19.08
N GLY A 147 9.19 -8.48 -18.17
CA GLY A 147 8.88 -9.88 -17.90
C GLY A 147 7.43 -10.06 -17.43
N LEU A 148 6.98 -9.24 -16.49
CA LEU A 148 5.60 -9.25 -15.98
C LEU A 148 4.57 -8.97 -17.09
N ALA A 149 4.83 -7.95 -17.92
CA ALA A 149 4.00 -7.62 -19.06
C ALA A 149 3.86 -8.82 -20.03
N GLN A 150 4.97 -9.51 -20.33
CA GLN A 150 4.95 -10.69 -21.18
C GLN A 150 4.18 -11.85 -20.56
N MET A 151 4.35 -12.11 -19.26
CA MET A 151 3.62 -13.17 -18.55
C MET A 151 2.11 -12.93 -18.57
N ILE A 152 1.66 -11.68 -18.38
CA ILE A 152 0.24 -11.32 -18.46
C ILE A 152 -0.31 -11.56 -19.87
N ARG A 153 0.44 -11.19 -20.93
CA ARG A 153 0.04 -11.46 -22.32
C ARG A 153 -0.11 -12.95 -22.59
N LEU A 154 0.84 -13.76 -22.12
CA LEU A 154 0.81 -15.22 -22.27
C LEU A 154 -0.39 -15.85 -21.52
N ARG A 155 -0.69 -15.37 -20.30
CA ARG A 155 -1.90 -15.80 -19.56
C ARG A 155 -3.16 -15.59 -20.36
N ARG A 156 -3.31 -14.42 -20.95
CA ARG A 156 -4.49 -14.06 -21.76
C ARG A 156 -4.59 -14.89 -23.02
N ALA A 157 -3.47 -15.10 -23.72
CA ALA A 157 -3.43 -16.00 -24.88
C ALA A 157 -3.83 -17.43 -24.51
N ALA A 158 -3.54 -17.87 -23.28
CA ALA A 158 -3.98 -19.15 -22.73
C ALA A 158 -5.42 -19.16 -22.18
N GLY A 159 -6.20 -18.07 -22.35
CA GLY A 159 -7.58 -17.96 -21.87
C GLY A 159 -7.73 -17.54 -20.41
N ILE A 160 -6.64 -17.28 -19.69
CA ILE A 160 -6.65 -16.79 -18.31
C ILE A 160 -6.75 -15.27 -18.33
N THR A 161 -7.98 -14.75 -18.34
CA THR A 161 -8.27 -13.31 -18.48
C THR A 161 -8.39 -12.56 -17.16
N GLN A 162 -8.44 -13.29 -16.03
CA GLN A 162 -8.41 -12.66 -14.71
C GLN A 162 -7.14 -11.84 -14.55
N VAL A 163 -7.31 -10.59 -14.15
CA VAL A 163 -6.20 -9.76 -13.68
C VAL A 163 -5.55 -10.48 -12.51
N PRO A 164 -4.21 -10.60 -12.48
CA PRO A 164 -3.53 -11.20 -11.34
C PRO A 164 -4.02 -10.53 -10.05
N SER A 165 -4.50 -11.32 -9.08
CA SER A 165 -5.09 -10.87 -7.81
C SER A 165 -4.15 -10.01 -6.94
N CYS A 166 -2.94 -9.75 -7.39
CA CYS A 166 -1.93 -8.96 -6.71
C CYS A 166 -2.10 -7.48 -7.07
N ASP A 167 -1.80 -6.61 -6.10
CA ASP A 167 -1.81 -5.14 -6.09
C ASP A 167 -1.02 -4.42 -7.23
N SER A 168 -0.61 -5.18 -8.25
CA SER A 168 0.05 -4.80 -9.51
C SER A 168 -0.60 -3.63 -10.24
N ILE A 169 -1.93 -3.57 -10.29
CA ILE A 169 -2.63 -2.43 -10.87
C ILE A 169 -2.43 -1.19 -9.99
N GLY A 170 -2.59 -1.29 -8.67
CA GLY A 170 -2.39 -0.15 -7.77
C GLY A 170 -1.00 0.48 -7.94
N GLN A 171 0.05 -0.33 -8.00
CA GLN A 171 1.42 0.17 -8.20
C GLN A 171 1.67 0.69 -9.62
N ALA A 172 1.15 0.01 -10.66
CA ALA A 172 1.26 0.48 -12.04
C ALA A 172 0.54 1.81 -12.26
N ILE A 173 -0.55 2.05 -11.51
CA ILE A 173 -1.31 3.30 -11.49
C ILE A 173 -0.57 4.41 -10.74
N THR A 174 0.15 4.08 -9.66
CA THR A 174 0.88 5.08 -8.88
C THR A 174 2.29 5.37 -9.40
N SER A 175 2.84 4.54 -10.29
CA SER A 175 4.20 4.76 -10.80
C SER A 175 4.22 5.72 -11.99
N THR A 176 5.00 6.79 -11.84
CA THR A 176 5.11 7.91 -12.78
C THR A 176 6.16 7.70 -13.91
N ASN A 177 6.83 6.54 -13.96
CA ASN A 177 7.92 6.30 -14.92
C ASN A 177 7.43 5.58 -16.19
N GLY A 178 7.88 6.05 -17.36
CA GLY A 178 7.51 5.53 -18.69
C GLY A 178 7.81 4.04 -18.95
N SER A 179 8.66 3.40 -18.14
CA SER A 179 8.89 1.94 -18.17
C SER A 179 7.61 1.11 -17.92
N HIS A 180 6.60 1.69 -17.28
CA HIS A 180 5.33 1.03 -16.99
C HIS A 180 4.34 1.03 -18.16
N GLU A 181 4.61 1.73 -19.26
CA GLU A 181 3.71 1.75 -20.44
C GLU A 181 3.48 0.34 -21.00
N LYS A 182 4.53 -0.48 -21.06
CA LYS A 182 4.44 -1.88 -21.52
C LYS A 182 3.58 -2.75 -20.59
N LEU A 183 3.70 -2.55 -19.27
CA LEU A 183 2.89 -3.26 -18.28
C LEU A 183 1.44 -2.78 -18.35
N MET A 184 1.21 -1.47 -18.46
CA MET A 184 -0.12 -0.90 -18.64
C MET A 184 -0.78 -1.45 -19.90
N GLN A 185 -0.08 -1.47 -21.03
CA GLN A 185 -0.55 -2.09 -22.27
C GLN A 185 -0.85 -3.58 -22.09
N ALA A 186 0.01 -4.33 -21.39
CA ALA A 186 -0.24 -5.75 -21.11
C ALA A 186 -1.44 -5.97 -20.16
N LEU A 187 -1.71 -5.02 -19.27
CA LEU A 187 -2.92 -4.98 -18.44
C LEU A 187 -4.15 -4.53 -19.25
N ARG A 188 -4.00 -3.94 -20.45
CA ARG A 188 -5.14 -3.54 -21.27
C ARG A 188 -5.82 -4.73 -21.93
N ASN A 189 -7.09 -5.01 -21.61
CA ASN A 189 -7.83 -6.10 -22.25
C ASN A 189 -8.28 -5.66 -23.66
N GLU A 190 -7.74 -6.28 -24.72
CA GLU A 190 -8.05 -5.93 -26.13
C GLU A 190 -9.53 -6.15 -26.49
N ASN A 191 -10.24 -7.03 -25.77
CA ASN A 191 -11.67 -7.27 -25.93
C ASN A 191 -12.56 -6.22 -25.23
N ASN A 192 -11.96 -5.31 -24.45
CA ASN A 192 -12.66 -4.20 -23.80
C ASN A 192 -11.85 -2.90 -23.98
N PRO A 193 -12.05 -2.16 -25.09
CA PRO A 193 -11.19 -1.02 -25.46
C PRO A 193 -11.24 0.19 -24.50
N THR A 194 -12.15 0.23 -23.53
CA THR A 194 -12.13 1.22 -22.42
C THR A 194 -11.08 0.90 -21.35
N SER A 195 -10.38 -0.21 -21.51
CA SER A 195 -9.44 -0.76 -20.55
C SER A 195 -8.23 0.16 -20.27
N MET A 196 -8.21 0.77 -19.07
CA MET A 196 -7.03 1.24 -18.33
C MET A 196 -6.04 2.13 -19.10
N ASP A 197 -6.49 3.29 -19.56
CA ASP A 197 -5.57 4.40 -19.84
C ASP A 197 -5.31 5.24 -18.59
N VAL A 198 -4.68 4.63 -17.58
CA VAL A 198 -4.47 5.27 -16.28
C VAL A 198 -3.49 6.45 -16.37
N SER A 199 -2.68 6.52 -17.43
CA SER A 199 -1.89 7.72 -17.75
C SER A 199 -2.75 8.98 -17.83
N ARG A 200 -4.00 8.89 -18.30
CA ARG A 200 -4.92 10.04 -18.34
C ARG A 200 -5.29 10.53 -16.95
N ILE A 201 -5.54 9.61 -16.01
CA ILE A 201 -5.81 9.93 -14.60
C ILE A 201 -4.56 10.57 -13.97
N ILE A 202 -3.39 9.94 -14.11
CA ILE A 202 -2.12 10.43 -13.51
C ILE A 202 -1.79 11.84 -14.03
N ASN A 203 -1.80 12.03 -15.35
CA ASN A 203 -1.50 13.31 -15.97
C ASN A 203 -2.55 14.37 -15.58
N GLY A 204 -3.82 13.98 -15.55
CA GLY A 204 -4.91 14.86 -15.16
C GLY A 204 -4.81 15.33 -13.71
N ILE A 205 -4.48 14.42 -12.77
CA ILE A 205 -4.23 14.77 -11.36
C ILE A 205 -3.02 15.68 -11.24
N SER A 206 -1.93 15.41 -11.98
CA SER A 206 -0.74 16.28 -11.98
C SER A 206 -1.05 17.69 -12.50
N GLN A 207 -1.86 17.80 -13.56
CA GLN A 207 -2.31 19.08 -14.09
C GLN A 207 -3.23 19.81 -13.11
N LEU A 208 -4.18 19.09 -12.50
CA LEU A 208 -5.10 19.65 -11.50
C LEU A 208 -4.33 20.20 -10.29
N ARG A 209 -3.35 19.45 -9.79
CA ARG A 209 -2.47 19.89 -8.70
C ARG A 209 -1.80 21.23 -9.03
N LYS A 210 -1.20 21.35 -10.22
CA LYS A 210 -0.55 22.60 -10.66
C LYS A 210 -1.56 23.76 -10.71
N ALA A 211 -2.75 23.52 -11.28
CA ALA A 211 -3.80 24.53 -11.34
C ALA A 211 -4.27 24.98 -9.95
N LEU A 212 -4.41 24.05 -9.00
CA LEU A 212 -4.77 24.34 -7.61
C LEU A 212 -3.67 25.12 -6.88
N ASP A 213 -2.41 24.75 -7.06
CA ASP A 213 -1.27 25.46 -6.45
C ASP A 213 -1.15 26.91 -6.98
N GLU A 214 -1.36 27.11 -8.28
CA GLU A 214 -1.42 28.44 -8.90
C GLU A 214 -2.64 29.25 -8.43
N PHE A 215 -3.80 28.61 -8.32
CA PHE A 215 -5.03 29.24 -7.81
C PHE A 215 -4.86 29.72 -6.36
N ASN A 216 -4.27 28.88 -5.50
CA ASN A 216 -4.08 29.17 -4.08
C ASN A 216 -3.04 30.28 -3.82
N THR A 217 -2.11 30.51 -4.75
CA THR A 217 -1.12 31.60 -4.64
C THR A 217 -1.63 32.93 -5.21
N THR A 218 -2.73 32.91 -5.97
CA THR A 218 -3.33 34.09 -6.58
C THR A 218 -4.22 34.83 -5.59
N LYS A 219 -3.94 36.12 -5.30
CA LYS A 219 -4.68 36.91 -4.30
C LYS A 219 -6.17 37.05 -4.58
N ILE A 220 -6.55 37.20 -5.85
CA ILE A 220 -7.94 37.29 -6.31
C ILE A 220 -8.04 36.50 -7.61
N PRO A 221 -8.31 35.19 -7.53
CA PRO A 221 -8.40 34.38 -8.73
C PRO A 221 -9.68 34.74 -9.53
N PRO A 222 -9.58 34.91 -10.85
CA PRO A 222 -10.73 35.23 -11.68
C PRO A 222 -11.73 34.06 -11.71
N ARG A 223 -13.03 34.36 -11.82
CA ARG A 223 -14.12 33.37 -11.83
C ARG A 223 -13.94 32.26 -12.88
N ARG A 224 -13.30 32.58 -14.01
CA ARG A 224 -13.01 31.60 -15.07
C ARG A 224 -12.09 30.47 -14.58
N ASP A 225 -11.14 30.76 -13.69
CA ASP A 225 -10.17 29.80 -13.18
C ASP A 225 -10.88 28.85 -12.21
N PHE A 226 -11.80 29.36 -11.38
CA PHE A 226 -12.69 28.54 -10.56
C PHE A 226 -13.51 27.53 -11.40
N LEU A 227 -14.19 28.02 -12.44
CA LEU A 227 -15.00 27.17 -13.34
C LEU A 227 -14.12 26.16 -14.10
N SER A 228 -12.89 26.54 -14.46
CA SER A 228 -11.95 25.65 -15.12
C SER A 228 -11.51 24.50 -14.21
N ILE A 229 -11.19 24.80 -12.95
CA ILE A 229 -10.80 23.77 -11.96
C ILE A 229 -11.98 22.85 -11.67
N GLU A 230 -13.18 23.42 -11.46
CA GLU A 230 -14.41 22.64 -11.24
C GLU A 230 -14.67 21.67 -12.41
N HIS A 231 -14.61 22.17 -13.64
CA HIS A 231 -14.76 21.34 -14.83
C HIS A 231 -13.68 20.24 -14.93
N GLN A 232 -12.43 20.56 -14.59
CA GLN A 232 -11.34 19.59 -14.60
C GLN A 232 -11.55 18.48 -13.57
N VAL A 233 -12.03 18.83 -12.37
CA VAL A 233 -12.37 17.87 -11.31
C VAL A 233 -13.50 16.95 -11.76
N ASP A 234 -14.58 17.50 -12.33
CA ASP A 234 -15.71 16.69 -12.82
C ASP A 234 -15.28 15.75 -13.96
N CYS A 235 -14.44 16.23 -14.89
CA CYS A 235 -13.88 15.39 -15.95
C CYS A 235 -13.03 14.25 -15.38
N LEU A 236 -12.20 14.53 -14.38
CA LEU A 236 -11.37 13.51 -13.73
C LEU A 236 -12.20 12.51 -12.93
N GLN A 237 -13.28 12.94 -12.27
CA GLN A 237 -14.20 12.02 -11.60
C GLN A 237 -14.82 11.02 -12.59
N LEU A 238 -15.25 11.49 -13.76
CA LEU A 238 -15.79 10.63 -14.81
C LEU A 238 -14.72 9.68 -15.37
N GLU A 239 -13.52 10.19 -15.63
CA GLU A 239 -12.40 9.39 -16.15
C GLU A 239 -12.04 8.28 -15.14
N VAL A 240 -11.95 8.60 -13.84
CA VAL A 240 -11.71 7.62 -12.77
C VAL A 240 -12.81 6.55 -12.75
N GLU A 241 -14.08 6.94 -12.88
CA GLU A 241 -15.20 6.01 -12.90
C GLU A 241 -15.15 5.05 -14.10
N VAL A 242 -14.87 5.57 -15.30
CA VAL A 242 -14.84 4.81 -16.55
C VAL A 242 -13.61 3.88 -16.58
N VAL A 243 -12.43 4.41 -16.28
CA VAL A 243 -11.15 3.69 -16.41
C VAL A 243 -10.98 2.63 -15.32
N LEU A 244 -11.51 2.89 -14.12
CA LEU A 244 -11.45 1.98 -12.96
C LEU A 244 -12.79 1.31 -12.68
N GLY A 245 -13.70 1.26 -13.66
CA GLY A 245 -15.02 0.59 -13.60
C GLY A 245 -14.94 -0.94 -13.59
N SER A 246 -14.14 -1.50 -12.69
CA SER A 246 -13.94 -2.94 -12.52
C SER A 246 -14.72 -3.48 -11.33
N ASP A 247 -15.11 -4.75 -11.41
CA ASP A 247 -15.70 -5.46 -10.30
C ASP A 247 -14.67 -5.91 -9.24
N ASP A 248 -13.38 -5.79 -9.53
CA ASP A 248 -12.30 -6.13 -8.60
C ASP A 248 -12.27 -5.21 -7.36
N GLN A 249 -12.17 -5.81 -6.17
CA GLN A 249 -12.27 -5.09 -4.90
C GLN A 249 -11.12 -4.08 -4.70
N TYR A 250 -9.91 -4.36 -5.19
CA TYR A 250 -8.79 -3.43 -5.08
C TYR A 250 -9.00 -2.22 -5.99
N ILE A 251 -9.37 -2.47 -7.25
CA ILE A 251 -9.64 -1.40 -8.21
C ILE A 251 -10.80 -0.53 -7.72
N ARG A 252 -11.88 -1.13 -7.22
CA ARG A 252 -13.00 -0.37 -6.61
C ARG A 252 -12.54 0.50 -5.45
N THR A 253 -11.69 -0.03 -4.56
CA THR A 253 -11.19 0.72 -3.39
C THR A 253 -10.29 1.88 -3.83
N LEU A 254 -9.44 1.67 -4.83
CA LEU A 254 -8.60 2.73 -5.40
C LEU A 254 -9.44 3.80 -6.10
N ARG A 255 -10.42 3.40 -6.91
CA ARG A 255 -11.38 4.29 -7.56
C ARG A 255 -12.07 5.19 -6.55
N PHE A 256 -12.59 4.59 -5.48
CA PHE A 256 -13.31 5.32 -4.44
C PHE A 256 -12.41 6.30 -3.70
N ALA A 257 -11.18 5.90 -3.37
CA ALA A 257 -10.21 6.80 -2.76
C ALA A 257 -9.81 7.96 -3.69
N LEU A 258 -9.67 7.72 -5.00
CA LEU A 258 -9.40 8.77 -5.99
C LEU A 258 -10.56 9.75 -6.12
N GLN A 259 -11.80 9.26 -6.14
CA GLN A 259 -12.99 10.12 -6.14
C GLN A 259 -13.03 11.01 -4.90
N LEU A 260 -12.78 10.43 -3.72
CA LEU A 260 -12.73 11.17 -2.46
C LEU A 260 -11.58 12.18 -2.42
N PHE A 261 -10.40 11.80 -2.92
CA PHE A 261 -9.25 12.70 -3.06
C PHE A 261 -9.58 13.91 -3.93
N LEU A 262 -10.20 13.71 -5.09
CA LEU A 262 -10.61 14.80 -5.99
C LEU A 262 -11.62 15.74 -5.33
N LEU A 263 -12.59 15.19 -4.58
CA LEU A 263 -13.55 16.00 -3.81
C LEU A 263 -12.86 16.82 -2.71
N LEU A 264 -11.87 16.24 -2.03
CA LEU A 264 -11.11 16.93 -0.98
C LEU A 264 -10.19 18.03 -1.53
N SER A 265 -9.62 17.84 -2.72
CA SER A 265 -8.81 18.84 -3.41
C SER A 265 -9.64 20.03 -3.91
N TRP A 266 -10.93 19.84 -4.19
CA TRP A 266 -11.81 20.92 -4.65
C TRP A 266 -13.20 20.86 -4.00
N LEU A 267 -13.34 21.50 -2.84
CA LEU A 267 -14.54 21.57 -2.00
C LEU A 267 -15.68 22.42 -2.59
N SER A 268 -16.00 22.21 -3.86
CA SER A 268 -17.06 22.91 -4.60
C SER A 268 -18.47 22.50 -4.16
N LYS A 269 -18.63 21.31 -3.58
CA LYS A 269 -19.92 20.71 -3.23
C LYS A 269 -20.13 20.74 -1.70
N PRO A 270 -20.78 21.80 -1.14
CA PRO A 270 -20.88 22.01 0.31
C PRO A 270 -21.71 20.95 1.04
N ASP A 271 -22.62 20.27 0.33
CA ASP A 271 -23.50 19.24 0.89
C ASP A 271 -22.85 17.84 0.93
N THR A 272 -21.59 17.71 0.54
CA THR A 272 -20.89 16.43 0.55
C THR A 272 -20.64 15.97 1.99
N ASP A 273 -21.26 14.87 2.39
CA ASP A 273 -20.97 14.22 3.67
C ASP A 273 -19.69 13.38 3.58
N PHE A 274 -18.56 14.04 3.81
CA PHE A 274 -17.25 13.40 3.84
C PHE A 274 -17.11 12.34 4.94
N GLY A 275 -17.90 12.41 6.01
CA GLY A 275 -17.88 11.42 7.08
C GLY A 275 -18.40 10.07 6.61
N ILE A 276 -19.53 10.07 5.88
CA ILE A 276 -20.10 8.85 5.28
C ILE A 276 -19.12 8.28 4.24
N LEU A 277 -18.57 9.12 3.35
CA LEU A 277 -17.61 8.67 2.34
C LEU A 277 -16.34 8.10 2.97
N ALA A 278 -15.85 8.66 4.08
CA ALA A 278 -14.72 8.10 4.79
C ALA A 278 -15.04 6.71 5.39
N GLU A 279 -16.24 6.53 5.94
CA GLU A 279 -16.65 5.23 6.50
C GLU A 279 -16.83 4.16 5.40
N GLU A 280 -17.37 4.53 4.25
CA GLU A 280 -17.42 3.65 3.08
C GLU A 280 -16.03 3.24 2.61
N LEU A 281 -15.06 4.17 2.63
CA LEU A 281 -13.68 3.88 2.24
C LEU A 281 -13.04 2.95 3.26
N ARG A 282 -13.28 3.16 4.56
CA ARG A 282 -12.85 2.27 5.64
C ARG A 282 -13.40 0.87 5.42
N TYR A 283 -14.69 0.73 5.12
CA TYR A 283 -15.31 -0.57 4.84
C TYR A 283 -14.70 -1.24 3.61
N SER A 284 -14.45 -0.49 2.53
CA SER A 284 -13.81 -1.02 1.32
C SER A 284 -12.36 -1.47 1.57
N LEU A 285 -11.57 -0.66 2.28
CA LEU A 285 -10.20 -0.97 2.72
C LEU A 285 -10.14 -2.14 3.70
N SER A 286 -11.26 -2.45 4.35
CA SER A 286 -11.39 -3.57 5.27
C SER A 286 -11.69 -4.89 4.56
N LYS A 287 -12.17 -4.91 3.32
CA LYS A 287 -12.44 -6.13 2.54
C LYS A 287 -11.27 -6.86 1.83
N PRO A 288 -10.06 -6.30 1.63
CA PRO A 288 -9.04 -6.96 0.82
C PRO A 288 -8.57 -8.26 1.46
N ARG A 289 -8.42 -9.28 0.62
CA ARG A 289 -8.18 -10.67 1.04
C ARG A 289 -6.69 -10.95 1.29
N VAL A 290 -5.79 -10.47 0.44
CA VAL A 290 -4.32 -10.63 0.60
C VAL A 290 -3.59 -9.48 -0.10
N ARG A 291 -2.72 -8.78 0.63
CA ARG A 291 -1.84 -7.73 0.10
C ARG A 291 -0.38 -8.20 0.04
N LEU A 292 0.32 -7.76 -1.01
CA LEU A 292 1.77 -7.88 -1.08
C LEU A 292 2.45 -6.59 -0.58
N CYS A 293 3.71 -6.69 -0.16
CA CYS A 293 4.51 -5.59 0.40
C CYS A 293 4.63 -4.36 -0.51
N SER A 294 4.30 -4.49 -1.79
CA SER A 294 4.32 -3.44 -2.80
C SER A 294 3.10 -2.51 -2.79
N SER A 295 2.01 -2.88 -2.10
CA SER A 295 0.74 -2.13 -2.06
C SER A 295 0.68 -1.04 -0.98
N VAL A 296 1.78 -0.83 -0.30
CA VAL A 296 1.84 -0.11 0.97
C VAL A 296 1.74 1.39 0.75
N GLU A 297 2.44 1.93 -0.25
CA GLU A 297 2.41 3.36 -0.54
C GLU A 297 0.99 3.82 -0.95
N PRO A 298 0.29 3.17 -1.90
CA PRO A 298 -1.09 3.53 -2.23
C PRO A 298 -2.03 3.42 -1.02
N THR A 299 -1.80 2.45 -0.14
CA THR A 299 -2.60 2.27 1.07
C THR A 299 -2.40 3.40 2.08
N ILE A 300 -1.15 3.81 2.32
CA ILE A 300 -0.83 4.93 3.19
C ILE A 300 -1.53 6.19 2.66
N TRP A 301 -1.45 6.42 1.34
CA TRP A 301 -2.17 7.52 0.70
C TRP A 301 -3.69 7.42 0.91
N GLN A 302 -4.30 6.25 0.71
CA GLN A 302 -5.73 6.02 0.97
C GLN A 302 -6.12 6.31 2.43
N PHE A 303 -5.25 5.98 3.38
CA PHE A 303 -5.47 6.28 4.79
C PHE A 303 -5.41 7.77 5.11
N PHE A 304 -4.49 8.53 4.49
CA PHE A 304 -4.50 9.99 4.63
C PHE A 304 -5.77 10.62 4.05
N VAL A 305 -6.18 10.19 2.85
CA VAL A 305 -7.42 10.64 2.21
C VAL A 305 -8.62 10.39 3.14
N GLY A 306 -8.76 9.16 3.64
CA GLY A 306 -9.84 8.79 4.55
C GLY A 306 -9.78 9.52 5.89
N ALA A 307 -8.59 9.69 6.48
CA ALA A 307 -8.42 10.42 7.73
C ALA A 307 -8.89 11.87 7.60
N VAL A 308 -8.49 12.57 6.52
CA VAL A 308 -8.91 13.94 6.25
C VAL A 308 -10.42 14.03 6.02
N ALA A 309 -11.01 13.13 5.22
CA ALA A 309 -12.45 13.10 5.01
C ALA A 309 -13.24 12.85 6.31
N ALA A 310 -12.67 12.04 7.22
CA ALA A 310 -13.27 11.73 8.50
C ALA A 310 -13.13 12.82 9.58
N GLU A 311 -12.74 14.06 9.24
CA GLU A 311 -12.52 15.16 10.22
C GLU A 311 -13.68 15.31 11.23
N LYS A 312 -14.92 15.11 10.79
CA LYS A 312 -16.13 15.21 11.62
C LYS A 312 -16.54 13.90 12.31
N SER A 313 -15.95 12.76 11.93
CA SER A 313 -16.23 11.43 12.49
C SER A 313 -15.05 10.94 13.33
N ILE A 314 -15.15 11.14 14.65
CA ILE A 314 -14.07 10.80 15.59
C ILE A 314 -13.67 9.32 15.50
N GLU A 315 -14.65 8.41 15.43
CA GLU A 315 -14.38 6.97 15.37
C GLU A 315 -13.66 6.59 14.07
N THR A 316 -14.21 7.01 12.93
CA THR A 316 -13.64 6.73 11.60
C THR A 316 -12.23 7.32 11.48
N ARG A 317 -12.03 8.56 11.93
CA ARG A 317 -10.71 9.22 11.92
C ARG A 317 -9.71 8.47 12.80
N THR A 318 -10.11 8.08 14.01
CA THR A 318 -9.26 7.32 14.94
C THR A 318 -8.83 5.99 14.32
N TRP A 319 -9.73 5.32 13.59
CA TRP A 319 -9.39 4.09 12.88
C TRP A 319 -8.26 4.32 11.86
N TYR A 320 -8.35 5.36 11.03
CA TYR A 320 -7.30 5.68 10.05
C TYR A 320 -5.97 6.05 10.71
N ILE A 321 -6.00 6.85 11.78
CA ILE A 321 -4.81 7.29 12.51
C ILE A 321 -4.09 6.10 13.15
N ASP A 322 -4.80 5.18 13.83
CA ASP A 322 -4.19 3.99 14.43
C ASP A 322 -3.56 3.07 13.36
N ARG A 323 -4.14 2.98 12.16
CA ARG A 323 -3.54 2.21 11.06
C ARG A 323 -2.30 2.87 10.47
N LEU A 324 -2.34 4.18 10.22
CA LEU A 324 -1.15 4.93 9.78
C LEU A 324 -0.03 4.78 10.79
N GLN A 325 -0.32 4.92 12.08
CA GLN A 325 0.67 4.75 13.15
C GLN A 325 1.35 3.37 13.08
N ARG A 326 0.56 2.28 13.05
CA ARG A 326 1.13 0.91 13.01
C ARG A 326 1.96 0.65 11.75
N VAL A 327 1.53 1.18 10.60
CA VAL A 327 2.29 1.06 9.35
C VAL A 327 3.59 1.84 9.44
N PHE A 328 3.56 3.08 9.93
CA PHE A 328 4.77 3.89 10.10
C PHE A 328 5.74 3.33 11.14
N ASP A 329 5.24 2.75 12.24
CA ASP A 329 6.07 2.08 13.23
C ASP A 329 6.80 0.85 12.64
N SER A 330 6.10 0.07 11.79
CA SER A 330 6.68 -1.09 11.10
C SER A 330 7.70 -0.65 10.04
N MET A 331 7.43 0.43 9.31
CA MET A 331 8.34 1.00 8.31
C MET A 331 9.44 1.88 8.90
N GLN A 332 9.38 2.22 10.19
CA GLN A 332 10.21 3.20 10.88
C GLN A 332 10.21 4.59 10.21
N VAL A 333 9.05 5.02 9.72
CA VAL A 333 8.87 6.38 9.20
C VAL A 333 8.76 7.31 10.39
N THR A 334 9.73 8.21 10.56
CA THR A 334 9.82 9.10 11.74
C THR A 334 9.74 10.58 11.38
N LYS A 335 9.90 10.91 10.09
CA LYS A 335 9.96 12.29 9.62
C LYS A 335 8.88 12.56 8.58
N TRP A 336 8.31 13.77 8.64
CA TRP A 336 7.38 14.24 7.62
C TRP A 336 7.99 14.19 6.20
N THR A 337 9.28 14.45 6.05
CA THR A 337 9.97 14.37 4.75
C THR A 337 9.92 12.98 4.13
N GLU A 338 9.93 11.91 4.94
CA GLU A 338 9.81 10.53 4.48
C GLU A 338 8.37 10.25 4.02
N VAL A 339 7.37 10.78 4.74
CA VAL A 339 5.96 10.72 4.32
C VAL A 339 5.75 11.42 2.99
N VAL A 340 6.30 12.62 2.81
CA VAL A 340 6.22 13.35 1.54
C VAL A 340 6.83 12.55 0.39
N GLN A 341 7.96 11.85 0.61
CA GLN A 341 8.54 10.96 -0.40
C GLN A 341 7.61 9.78 -0.77
N LEU A 342 6.88 9.22 0.20
CA LEU A 342 5.88 8.18 -0.06
C LEU A 342 4.69 8.72 -0.88
N LEU A 343 4.23 9.94 -0.57
CA LEU A 343 3.15 10.60 -1.31
C LEU A 343 3.58 10.97 -2.74
N ASP A 344 4.84 11.37 -2.95
CA ASP A 344 5.38 11.68 -4.27
C ASP A 344 5.43 10.47 -5.21
N ARG A 345 5.62 9.28 -4.64
CA ARG A 345 5.57 8.00 -5.36
C ARG A 345 4.15 7.50 -5.63
N THR A 346 3.14 8.25 -5.21
CA THR A 346 1.73 7.92 -5.41
C THR A 346 0.97 9.09 -6.05
N PHE A 347 0.07 9.73 -5.32
CA PHE A 347 -0.64 10.92 -5.79
C PHE A 347 -0.35 12.06 -4.81
N MET A 348 0.63 12.88 -5.17
CA MET A 348 0.97 14.06 -4.38
C MET A 348 -0.21 15.05 -4.36
N PRO A 349 -0.72 15.44 -3.19
CA PRO A 349 -1.76 16.46 -3.07
C PRO A 349 -1.27 17.85 -3.51
N ASP A 350 -2.23 18.74 -3.80
CA ASP A 350 -1.99 20.19 -3.83
C ASP A 350 -1.57 20.70 -2.45
N MET A 351 -0.98 21.90 -2.40
CA MET A 351 -0.46 22.48 -1.16
C MET A 351 -1.51 22.61 -0.04
N GLY A 352 -2.78 22.87 -0.39
CA GLY A 352 -3.85 23.00 0.58
C GLY A 352 -4.20 21.66 1.23
N LEU A 353 -4.37 20.60 0.41
CA LEU A 353 -4.61 19.26 0.91
C LEU A 353 -3.38 18.65 1.60
N LEU A 354 -2.16 18.99 1.17
CA LEU A 354 -0.92 18.55 1.79
C LEU A 354 -0.79 19.05 3.24
N GLU A 355 -1.18 20.29 3.54
CA GLU A 355 -1.20 20.80 4.92
C GLU A 355 -2.23 20.05 5.78
N LYS A 356 -3.37 19.63 5.23
CA LYS A 356 -4.32 18.75 5.95
C LYS A 356 -3.72 17.37 6.25
N PHE A 357 -2.94 16.80 5.31
CA PHE A 357 -2.23 15.54 5.53
C PHE A 357 -1.17 15.69 6.63
N LYS A 358 -0.51 16.84 6.70
CA LYS A 358 0.46 17.16 7.75
C LYS A 358 -0.19 17.25 9.14
N VAL A 359 -1.41 17.77 9.24
CA VAL A 359 -2.20 17.75 10.49
C VAL A 359 -2.46 16.30 10.94
N VAL A 360 -2.88 15.42 10.02
CA VAL A 360 -3.05 13.98 10.30
C VAL A 360 -1.73 13.37 10.79
N TRP A 361 -0.60 13.71 10.14
CA TRP A 361 0.73 13.25 10.57
C TRP A 361 1.10 13.70 11.99
N GLN A 362 0.80 14.95 12.34
CA GLN A 362 1.05 15.48 13.68
C GLN A 362 0.24 14.73 14.74
N GLU A 363 -1.02 14.40 14.46
CA GLU A 363 -1.89 13.63 15.37
C GLU A 363 -1.32 12.24 15.69
N ILE A 364 -0.70 11.57 14.72
CA ILE A 364 -0.02 10.29 14.93
C ILE A 364 1.09 10.43 15.99
N GLY A 365 1.86 11.52 15.94
CA GLY A 365 2.93 11.81 16.90
C GLY A 365 2.42 12.03 18.33
N TYR A 366 1.27 12.70 18.49
CA TYR A 366 0.64 12.90 19.80
C TYR A 366 0.10 11.60 20.40
N VAL A 367 -0.48 10.71 19.58
CA VAL A 367 -0.98 9.40 20.03
C VAL A 367 0.17 8.48 20.48
N GLY A 368 1.34 8.56 19.84
CA GLY A 368 2.54 7.83 20.22
C GLY A 368 3.10 8.20 21.60
N GLN A 369 3.05 9.48 21.98
CA GLN A 369 3.50 9.95 23.30
C GLN A 369 2.54 9.55 24.44
N GLY A 370 1.23 9.51 24.17
CA GLY A 370 0.21 9.12 25.15
C GLY A 370 0.26 7.66 25.60
N ARG A 371 0.85 6.75 24.79
CA ARG A 371 1.04 5.33 25.15
C ARG A 371 2.31 5.06 25.96
N HIS A 372 3.30 5.94 25.94
CA HIS A 372 4.53 5.82 26.73
C HIS A 372 4.52 6.62 28.06
N GLY A 373 3.49 7.43 28.31
CA GLY A 373 3.41 8.33 29.47
C GLY A 373 2.65 7.82 30.70
N LYS A 374 2.41 6.50 30.86
CA LYS A 374 1.79 5.93 32.08
C LYS A 374 2.57 4.76 32.65
N VAL A 375 3.85 4.97 32.94
CA VAL A 375 4.57 4.19 33.96
C VAL A 375 5.48 5.16 34.71
N ALA A 376 5.40 5.11 36.05
CA ALA A 376 6.22 5.80 37.04
C ALA A 376 5.79 7.23 37.47
N GLU A 377 4.67 7.32 38.18
CA GLU A 377 4.61 8.12 39.41
C GLU A 377 3.93 7.28 40.49
N GLY A 378 4.73 6.67 41.38
CA GLY A 378 4.18 5.80 42.41
C GLY A 378 5.22 4.98 43.16
N SER A 379 6.30 5.61 43.65
CA SER A 379 7.05 5.08 44.80
C SER A 379 7.94 6.17 45.40
N GLY A 380 7.34 7.05 46.20
CA GLY A 380 8.06 7.77 47.24
C GLY A 380 8.24 6.84 48.44
N TYR A 381 9.49 6.60 48.81
CA TYR A 381 9.88 5.86 50.02
C TYR A 381 9.45 6.57 51.30
N SER A 382 9.10 5.82 52.36
CA SER A 382 9.61 6.08 53.71
C SER A 382 9.27 4.93 54.69
N TRP A 383 10.34 4.37 55.29
CA TRP A 383 10.46 3.41 56.41
C TRP A 383 10.00 1.97 56.21
#